data_AF-A0A2M9EY52-F1
#
_entry.id   AF-A0A2M9EY52-F1
#
_cell.length_a   1.000
_cell.length_b   1.000
_cell.length_c   1.000
_cell.angle_alpha   90.00
_cell.angle_beta   90.00
_cell.angle_gamma   90.00
#
_symmetry.space_group_name_H-M   'P 1'
#
loop_
_entity.id
_entity.type
_entity.pdbx_description
1 polymer ?
#
loop_
_entity_poly.entity_id
_entity_poly.type
_entity_poly.pdbx_seq_one_letter_code
_entity_poly.pdbx_strand_id
1 'polypeptide(L)'
;MKKAERMDEALKTYGTQLTSNELFPLIHEIFGMDLDQVPLLQASSQKARHVVDQELTQRQGNLTGKGIRQFINELFGVNLEALSALEGAGISLYAKRRWVIAEQADCFVVYSGDGDRITRVFITPVYKERTGRLSAPKAMVEAFLKMGYTANASHSSFYYESAEDAPVPDAFKGQTIGTLLQHMPQREVHN
;
A
#
# COMPACT_ATOMS: atom_id res chain seq x y z
N MET A 1 -10.70 -7.49 11.94
CA MET A 1 -11.32 -7.32 10.61
C MET A 1 -10.39 -6.45 9.78
N LYS A 2 -9.98 -6.92 8.61
CA LYS A 2 -9.10 -6.18 7.69
C LYS A 2 -9.87 -5.03 6.99
N LYS A 3 -9.17 -4.03 6.46
CA LYS A 3 -9.77 -2.91 5.68
C LYS A 3 -10.77 -3.37 4.62
N ALA A 4 -10.42 -4.37 3.82
CA ALA A 4 -11.30 -4.92 2.78
C ALA A 4 -12.61 -5.47 3.34
N GLU A 5 -12.54 -6.23 4.45
CA GLU A 5 -13.71 -6.79 5.13
C GLU A 5 -14.57 -5.69 5.76
N ARG A 6 -13.94 -4.66 6.37
CA ARG A 6 -14.64 -3.48 6.89
C ARG A 6 -15.41 -2.76 5.79
N MET A 7 -14.79 -2.61 4.62
CA MET A 7 -15.43 -1.99 3.46
C MET A 7 -16.57 -2.86 2.94
N ASP A 8 -16.37 -4.18 2.81
CA ASP A 8 -17.40 -5.12 2.38
C ASP A 8 -18.62 -5.09 3.31
N GLU A 9 -18.41 -5.00 4.63
CA GLU A 9 -19.48 -4.87 5.62
C GLU A 9 -20.20 -3.52 5.52
N ALA A 10 -19.45 -2.42 5.45
CA ALA A 10 -20.03 -1.08 5.32
C ALA A 10 -20.85 -0.94 4.03
N LEU A 11 -20.42 -1.55 2.93
CA LEU A 11 -21.14 -1.47 1.66
C LEU A 11 -22.51 -2.14 1.69
N LYS A 12 -22.74 -3.11 2.59
CA LYS A 12 -24.06 -3.77 2.75
C LYS A 12 -25.15 -2.78 3.16
N THR A 13 -24.80 -1.67 3.82
CA THR A 13 -25.78 -0.68 4.30
C THR A 13 -26.33 0.22 3.19
N TYR A 14 -25.64 0.32 2.05
CA TYR A 14 -25.99 1.25 0.97
C TYR A 14 -26.85 0.62 -0.16
N GLY A 15 -26.89 -0.71 -0.25
CA GLY A 15 -27.69 -1.42 -1.25
C GLY A 15 -27.38 -0.96 -2.68
N THR A 16 -28.41 -0.59 -3.45
CA THR A 16 -28.27 -0.14 -4.86
C THR A 16 -28.09 1.38 -5.01
N GLN A 17 -28.07 2.14 -3.92
CA GLN A 17 -28.03 3.62 -3.95
C GLN A 17 -26.64 4.21 -3.68
N LEU A 18 -25.59 3.40 -3.72
CA LEU A 18 -24.23 3.87 -3.51
C LEU A 18 -23.83 4.88 -4.60
N THR A 19 -23.39 6.08 -4.19
CA THR A 19 -22.79 7.09 -5.07
C THR A 19 -21.36 7.41 -4.61
N SER A 20 -20.66 8.23 -5.39
CA SER A 20 -19.35 8.77 -5.05
C SER A 20 -19.36 9.59 -3.76
N ASN A 21 -20.51 10.17 -3.38
CA ASN A 21 -20.65 10.94 -2.14
C ASN A 21 -20.54 10.08 -0.89
N GLU A 22 -20.98 8.82 -0.94
CA GLU A 22 -20.80 7.86 0.15
C GLU A 22 -19.48 7.10 0.01
N LEU A 23 -19.10 6.71 -1.22
CA LEU A 23 -17.94 5.86 -1.45
C LEU A 23 -16.60 6.56 -1.14
N PHE A 24 -16.45 7.84 -1.51
CA PHE A 24 -15.17 8.55 -1.32
C PHE A 24 -14.85 8.74 0.18
N PRO A 25 -15.77 9.25 1.02
CA PRO A 25 -15.55 9.30 2.46
C PRO A 25 -15.30 7.93 3.08
N LEU A 26 -16.02 6.88 2.64
CA LEU A 26 -15.81 5.52 3.13
C LEU A 26 -14.38 5.02 2.85
N ILE A 27 -13.87 5.27 1.65
CA ILE A 27 -12.49 4.92 1.28
C ILE A 27 -11.49 5.75 2.08
N HIS A 28 -11.77 7.03 2.30
CA HIS A 28 -10.93 7.87 3.15
C HIS A 28 -10.88 7.35 4.59
N GLU A 29 -12.02 6.98 5.18
CA GLU A 29 -12.10 6.47 6.54
C GLU A 29 -11.38 5.12 6.72
N ILE A 30 -11.58 4.20 5.77
CA ILE A 30 -11.05 2.84 5.89
C ILE A 30 -9.58 2.77 5.45
N PHE A 31 -9.23 3.44 4.37
CA PHE A 31 -7.91 3.33 3.75
C PHE A 31 -7.02 4.55 3.99
N GLY A 32 -7.52 5.63 4.56
CA GLY A 32 -6.77 6.88 4.75
C GLY A 32 -6.51 7.62 3.42
N MET A 33 -7.24 7.28 2.36
CA MET A 33 -7.00 7.79 1.02
C MET A 33 -8.09 8.77 0.58
N ASP A 34 -7.72 10.02 0.37
CA ASP A 34 -8.61 11.02 -0.23
C ASP A 34 -8.58 10.90 -1.77
N LEU A 35 -9.60 10.25 -2.32
CA LEU A 35 -9.74 10.06 -3.77
C LEU A 35 -9.98 11.36 -4.55
N ASP A 36 -10.42 12.44 -3.90
CA ASP A 36 -10.54 13.74 -4.59
C ASP A 36 -9.16 14.34 -4.93
N GLN A 37 -8.10 13.92 -4.24
CA GLN A 37 -6.72 14.34 -4.48
C GLN A 37 -5.92 13.34 -5.34
N VAL A 38 -6.50 12.18 -5.66
CA VAL A 38 -5.82 11.17 -6.48
C VAL A 38 -6.19 11.39 -7.95
N PRO A 39 -5.22 11.62 -8.85
CA PRO A 39 -5.51 11.77 -10.27
C PRO A 39 -6.01 10.43 -10.85
N LEU A 40 -6.93 10.52 -11.82
CA LEU A 40 -7.32 9.37 -12.62
C LEU A 40 -6.13 8.87 -13.45
N LEU A 41 -6.01 7.55 -13.62
CA LEU A 41 -4.98 6.93 -14.44
C LEU A 41 -5.11 7.33 -15.91
N GLN A 42 -6.34 7.37 -16.41
CA GLN A 42 -6.63 7.84 -17.75
C GLN A 42 -6.90 9.34 -17.72
N ALA A 43 -6.25 10.08 -18.62
CA ALA A 43 -6.52 11.49 -18.81
C ALA A 43 -8.00 11.66 -19.22
N SER A 44 -8.80 12.21 -18.31
CA SER A 44 -10.19 12.55 -18.55
C SER A 44 -10.41 14.02 -18.22
N SER A 45 -11.23 14.69 -19.04
CA SER A 45 -11.73 16.04 -18.74
C SER A 45 -12.83 16.03 -17.67
N GLN A 46 -13.35 14.84 -17.33
CA GLN A 46 -14.41 14.68 -16.33
C GLN A 46 -13.84 14.61 -14.91
N LYS A 47 -14.62 15.12 -13.95
CA LYS A 47 -14.28 15.00 -12.52
C LYS A 47 -14.37 13.54 -12.08
N ALA A 48 -13.45 13.11 -11.22
CA ALA A 48 -13.36 11.74 -10.72
C ALA A 48 -14.70 11.20 -10.17
N ARG A 49 -15.40 12.01 -9.36
CA ARG A 49 -16.72 11.67 -8.80
C ARG A 49 -17.76 11.34 -9.88
N HIS A 50 -17.81 12.13 -10.96
CA HIS A 50 -18.74 11.89 -12.07
C HIS A 50 -18.45 10.58 -12.79
N VAL A 51 -17.17 10.26 -13.02
CA VAL A 51 -16.76 8.97 -13.63
C VAL A 51 -17.18 7.81 -12.74
N VAL A 52 -16.97 7.93 -11.43
CA VAL A 52 -17.38 6.90 -10.46
C VAL A 52 -18.89 6.73 -10.41
N ASP A 53 -19.67 7.82 -10.40
CA ASP A 53 -21.14 7.74 -10.41
C ASP A 53 -21.68 7.06 -11.68
N GLN A 54 -21.06 7.33 -12.83
CA GLN A 54 -21.42 6.66 -14.09
C GLN A 54 -21.14 5.15 -14.01
N GLU A 55 -19.97 4.75 -13.51
CA GLU A 55 -19.60 3.34 -13.32
C GLU A 55 -20.53 2.63 -12.33
N LEU A 56 -20.85 3.27 -11.20
CA LEU A 56 -21.77 2.72 -10.20
C LEU A 56 -23.18 2.52 -10.78
N THR A 57 -23.65 3.47 -11.60
CA THR A 57 -24.95 3.38 -12.27
C THR A 57 -24.99 2.24 -13.30
N GLN A 58 -23.93 2.05 -14.07
CA GLN A 58 -23.84 0.97 -15.06
C GLN A 58 -23.83 -0.43 -14.42
N ARG A 59 -23.35 -0.54 -13.17
CA ARG A 59 -23.17 -1.80 -12.44
C ARG A 59 -24.36 -2.16 -11.53
N GLN A 60 -25.48 -1.42 -11.60
CA GLN A 60 -26.65 -1.60 -10.74
C GLN A 60 -27.05 -3.08 -10.58
N GLY A 61 -27.06 -3.55 -9.33
CA GLY A 61 -27.52 -4.90 -8.94
C GLY A 61 -26.43 -5.95 -8.67
N ASN A 62 -25.15 -5.70 -8.99
CA ASN A 62 -24.08 -6.69 -8.81
C ASN A 62 -22.77 -6.12 -8.19
N LEU A 63 -22.90 -5.03 -7.42
CA LEU A 63 -21.77 -4.37 -6.77
C LEU A 63 -21.35 -5.12 -5.50
N THR A 64 -20.38 -6.02 -5.64
CA THR A 64 -19.66 -6.58 -4.48
C THR A 64 -18.58 -5.60 -4.05
N GLY A 65 -18.22 -5.57 -2.76
CA GLY A 65 -17.15 -4.67 -2.32
C GLY A 65 -15.78 -5.02 -2.92
N LYS A 66 -15.53 -6.30 -3.25
CA LYS A 66 -14.40 -6.69 -4.11
C LYS A 66 -14.46 -6.03 -5.49
N GLY A 67 -15.62 -6.07 -6.15
CA GLY A 67 -15.82 -5.41 -7.44
C GLY A 67 -15.61 -3.90 -7.36
N ILE A 68 -16.05 -3.27 -6.26
CA ILE A 68 -15.82 -1.84 -6.01
C ILE A 68 -14.33 -1.53 -5.86
N ARG A 69 -13.60 -2.31 -5.05
CA ARG A 69 -12.15 -2.15 -4.91
C ARG A 69 -11.42 -2.32 -6.25
N GLN A 70 -11.83 -3.28 -7.08
CA GLN A 70 -11.21 -3.53 -8.38
C GLN A 70 -11.35 -2.33 -9.32
N PHE A 71 -12.55 -1.79 -9.51
CA PHE A 71 -12.69 -0.66 -10.43
C PHE A 71 -12.03 0.62 -9.89
N ILE A 72 -12.03 0.84 -8.57
CA ILE A 72 -11.29 1.97 -7.97
C ILE A 72 -9.79 1.82 -8.23
N ASN A 73 -9.24 0.61 -8.09
CA ASN A 73 -7.85 0.33 -8.44
C ASN A 73 -7.55 0.67 -9.91
N GLU A 74 -8.44 0.30 -10.82
CA GLU A 74 -8.32 0.56 -12.27
C GLU A 74 -8.43 2.05 -12.61
N LEU A 75 -9.35 2.79 -11.97
CA LEU A 75 -9.56 4.21 -12.25
C LEU A 75 -8.43 5.09 -11.69
N PHE A 76 -7.93 4.78 -10.49
CA PHE A 76 -7.00 5.65 -9.77
C PHE A 76 -5.57 5.11 -9.70
N GLY A 77 -5.32 3.90 -10.18
CA GLY A 77 -4.00 3.27 -10.14
C GLY A 77 -3.52 3.06 -8.72
N VAL A 78 -4.45 2.61 -7.89
CA VAL A 78 -4.26 2.26 -6.48
C VAL A 78 -4.39 0.76 -6.30
N ASN A 79 -4.08 0.24 -5.11
CA ASN A 79 -4.22 -1.18 -4.84
C ASN A 79 -4.81 -1.40 -3.44
N LEU A 80 -6.12 -1.15 -3.29
CA LEU A 80 -6.83 -1.25 -2.02
C LEU A 80 -6.71 -2.65 -1.40
N GLU A 81 -6.58 -3.70 -2.22
CA GLU A 81 -6.42 -5.07 -1.74
C GLU A 81 -5.04 -5.26 -1.08
N ALA A 82 -3.97 -4.76 -1.71
CA ALA A 82 -2.64 -4.77 -1.11
C ALA A 82 -2.58 -3.92 0.16
N LEU A 83 -3.27 -2.77 0.20
CA LEU A 83 -3.34 -1.94 1.41
C LEU A 83 -4.04 -2.67 2.55
N SER A 84 -5.11 -3.40 2.26
CA SER A 84 -5.80 -4.25 3.23
C SER A 84 -4.89 -5.39 3.71
N ALA A 85 -4.19 -6.08 2.81
CA ALA A 85 -3.28 -7.16 3.16
C ALA A 85 -2.16 -6.69 4.12
N LEU A 86 -1.62 -5.49 3.87
CA LEU A 86 -0.55 -4.89 4.66
C LEU A 86 -1.00 -4.23 5.95
N GLU A 87 -2.30 -4.11 6.21
CA GLU A 87 -2.80 -3.53 7.46
C GLU A 87 -2.26 -4.31 8.67
N GLY A 88 -1.58 -3.59 9.57
CA GLY A 88 -0.96 -4.15 10.77
C GLY A 88 0.24 -5.05 10.50
N ALA A 89 0.73 -5.13 9.25
CA ALA A 89 1.86 -5.96 8.89
C ALA A 89 3.20 -5.44 9.44
N GLY A 90 3.27 -4.21 9.96
CA GLY A 90 4.53 -3.62 10.41
C GLY A 90 5.31 -2.92 9.29
N ILE A 91 4.65 -2.57 8.19
CA ILE A 91 5.28 -2.00 6.98
C ILE A 91 4.48 -0.77 6.53
N SER A 92 5.12 0.39 6.59
CA SER A 92 4.62 1.63 6.03
C SER A 92 5.08 1.78 4.58
N LEU A 93 4.24 2.40 3.74
CA LEU A 93 4.49 2.60 2.32
C LEU A 93 4.41 4.08 1.95
N TYR A 94 5.46 4.59 1.33
CA TYR A 94 5.50 5.90 0.69
C TYR A 94 5.70 5.74 -0.81
N ALA A 95 4.76 6.24 -1.61
CA ALA A 95 4.82 6.14 -3.07
C ALA A 95 4.09 7.32 -3.70
N LYS A 96 4.45 7.67 -4.95
CA LYS A 96 3.83 8.79 -5.68
C LYS A 96 3.79 10.09 -4.84
N ARG A 97 4.88 10.36 -4.10
CA ARG A 97 5.05 11.54 -3.23
C ARG A 97 4.03 11.68 -2.09
N ARG A 98 3.46 10.57 -1.63
CA ARG A 98 2.54 10.55 -0.49
C ARG A 98 2.68 9.28 0.33
N TRP A 99 2.26 9.36 1.59
CA TRP A 99 2.02 8.18 2.40
C TRP A 99 0.81 7.41 1.84
N VAL A 100 1.00 6.13 1.58
CA VAL A 100 -0.07 5.20 1.20
C VAL A 100 -0.49 4.37 2.41
N ILE A 101 0.48 3.98 3.25
CA ILE A 101 0.28 3.42 4.58
C ILE A 101 1.31 4.09 5.48
N ALA A 102 0.87 4.65 6.61
CA ALA A 102 1.76 5.25 7.59
C ALA A 102 1.23 4.93 8.98
N GLU A 103 1.78 3.88 9.60
CA GLU A 103 1.46 3.53 10.97
C GLU A 103 2.68 3.78 11.85
N GLN A 104 2.48 4.47 12.98
CA GLN A 104 3.59 4.81 13.87
C GLN A 104 4.29 3.58 14.46
N ALA A 105 3.59 2.44 14.53
CA ALA A 105 4.09 1.19 15.09
C ALA A 105 4.75 0.26 14.06
N ASP A 106 5.00 0.75 12.83
CA ASP A 106 5.62 -0.05 11.78
C ASP A 106 7.14 -0.13 11.93
N CYS A 107 7.67 -1.33 11.68
CA CYS A 107 9.09 -1.65 11.80
C CYS A 107 9.89 -1.27 10.55
N PHE A 108 9.21 -1.16 9.41
CA PHE A 108 9.83 -0.89 8.12
C PHE A 108 9.07 0.19 7.37
N VAL A 109 9.81 0.97 6.57
CA VAL A 109 9.24 1.86 5.54
C VAL A 109 9.75 1.40 4.19
N VAL A 110 8.84 1.17 3.24
CA VAL A 110 9.17 1.04 1.83
C VAL A 110 8.85 2.36 1.13
N TYR A 111 9.86 2.91 0.47
CA TYR A 111 9.78 4.15 -0.28
C TYR A 111 9.96 3.85 -1.77
N SER A 112 9.02 4.30 -2.59
CA SER A 112 9.13 4.33 -4.04
C SER A 112 9.36 5.76 -4.50
N GLY A 113 10.48 5.98 -5.18
CA GLY A 113 10.85 7.28 -5.74
C GLY A 113 10.04 7.65 -6.99
N ASP A 114 10.27 8.86 -7.48
CA ASP A 114 9.60 9.35 -8.69
C ASP A 114 9.89 8.44 -9.90
N GLY A 115 8.88 8.24 -10.74
CA GLY A 115 8.95 7.32 -11.89
C GLY A 115 8.96 5.84 -11.51
N ASP A 116 8.76 5.51 -10.23
CA ASP A 116 8.79 4.14 -9.70
C ASP A 116 10.09 3.38 -9.97
N ARG A 117 11.18 4.08 -10.30
CA ARG A 117 12.50 3.50 -10.64
C ARG A 117 13.34 3.13 -9.44
N ILE A 118 13.11 3.82 -8.32
CA ILE A 118 13.88 3.69 -7.10
C ILE A 118 13.00 3.04 -6.05
N THR A 119 13.53 2.02 -5.37
CA THR A 119 12.95 1.47 -4.16
C THR A 119 13.95 1.56 -3.01
N ARG A 120 13.50 2.09 -1.87
CA ARG A 120 14.28 2.12 -0.64
C ARG A 120 13.51 1.43 0.46
N VAL A 121 14.25 0.71 1.30
CA VAL A 121 13.72 0.11 2.53
C VAL A 121 14.46 0.73 3.70
N PHE A 122 13.72 1.19 4.71
CA PHE A 122 14.28 1.72 5.95
C PHE A 122 13.82 0.90 7.13
N ILE A 123 14.73 0.62 8.05
CA ILE A 123 14.41 0.09 9.38
C ILE A 123 14.06 1.28 10.28
N THR A 124 12.91 1.22 10.95
CA THR A 124 12.44 2.30 11.83
C THR A 124 12.96 2.14 13.26
N PRO A 125 12.88 3.20 14.10
CA PRO A 125 13.16 3.09 15.53
C PRO A 125 12.31 2.02 16.24
N VAL A 126 11.08 1.77 15.80
CA VAL A 126 10.20 0.72 16.37
C VAL A 126 10.81 -0.67 16.23
N TYR A 127 11.52 -0.94 15.14
CA TYR A 127 12.26 -2.20 14.99
C TYR A 127 13.33 -2.35 16.08
N LYS A 128 14.03 -1.26 16.41
CA LYS A 128 15.03 -1.24 17.49
C LYS A 128 14.38 -1.48 18.85
N GLU A 129 13.23 -0.87 19.12
CA GLU A 129 12.49 -1.12 20.36
C GLU A 129 12.12 -2.60 20.52
N ARG A 130 11.76 -3.29 19.43
CA ARG A 130 11.37 -4.71 19.46
C ARG A 130 12.52 -5.70 19.42
N THR A 131 13.69 -5.30 18.92
CA THR A 131 14.80 -6.25 18.68
C THR A 131 16.09 -5.90 19.41
N GLY A 132 16.13 -4.72 20.05
CA GLY A 132 17.33 -4.15 20.66
C GLY A 132 18.34 -3.57 19.67
N ARG A 133 18.12 -3.65 18.35
CA ARG A 133 19.08 -3.18 17.33
C ARG A 133 18.42 -2.42 16.18
N LEU A 134 19.13 -1.43 15.64
CA LEU A 134 18.71 -0.67 14.45
C LEU A 134 19.46 -1.15 13.20
N SER A 135 19.52 -2.47 13.01
CA SER A 135 20.18 -3.10 11.87
C SER A 135 19.47 -4.40 11.50
N ALA A 136 19.44 -4.72 10.21
CA ALA A 136 18.84 -5.94 9.71
C ALA A 136 19.62 -7.18 10.20
N PRO A 137 18.94 -8.32 10.45
CA PRO A 137 19.61 -9.60 10.64
C PRO A 137 20.37 -9.97 9.36
N LYS A 138 21.47 -10.73 9.53
CA LYS A 138 22.32 -11.17 8.41
C LYS A 138 21.53 -11.82 7.28
N ALA A 139 20.56 -12.69 7.61
CA ALA A 139 19.72 -13.36 6.63
C ALA A 139 18.91 -12.38 5.77
N MET A 140 18.39 -11.29 6.36
CA MET A 140 17.65 -10.26 5.64
C MET A 140 18.58 -9.44 4.73
N VAL A 141 19.79 -9.13 5.20
CA VAL A 141 20.82 -8.48 4.37
C VAL A 141 21.15 -9.34 3.16
N GLU A 142 21.47 -10.62 3.38
CA GLU A 142 21.79 -11.57 2.31
C GLU A 142 20.63 -11.71 1.30
N ALA A 143 19.38 -11.75 1.77
CA ALA A 143 18.20 -11.79 0.91
C ALA A 143 18.09 -10.53 0.02
N PHE A 144 18.22 -9.34 0.60
CA PHE A 144 18.18 -8.09 -0.16
C PHE A 144 19.32 -7.96 -1.16
N LEU A 145 20.55 -8.31 -0.77
CA LEU A 145 21.70 -8.29 -1.68
C LEU A 145 21.49 -9.24 -2.86
N LYS A 146 20.95 -10.44 -2.61
CA LYS A 146 20.64 -11.42 -3.67
C LYS A 146 19.57 -10.91 -4.65
N MET A 147 18.63 -10.10 -4.16
CA MET A 147 17.64 -9.44 -5.01
C MET A 147 18.24 -8.30 -5.85
N GLY A 148 19.44 -7.80 -5.51
CA GLY A 148 20.10 -6.70 -6.20
C GLY A 148 20.03 -5.37 -5.45
N TYR A 149 19.56 -5.35 -4.20
CA TYR A 149 19.70 -4.15 -3.37
C TYR A 149 21.17 -3.93 -2.97
N THR A 150 21.47 -2.68 -2.65
CA THR A 150 22.68 -2.27 -1.95
C THR A 150 22.32 -1.86 -0.53
N ALA A 151 23.12 -2.26 0.45
CA ALA A 151 22.92 -1.89 1.85
C ALA A 151 23.82 -0.72 2.24
N ASN A 152 23.35 0.14 3.14
CA ASN A 152 24.23 1.12 3.79
C ASN A 152 25.16 0.45 4.81
N ALA A 153 26.19 1.17 5.28
CA ALA A 153 27.20 0.60 6.19
C ALA A 153 26.64 0.04 7.51
N SER A 154 25.52 0.57 8.01
CA SER A 154 24.85 0.11 9.23
C SER A 154 23.81 -1.00 8.99
N HIS A 155 23.56 -1.39 7.74
CA HIS A 155 22.49 -2.30 7.33
C HIS A 155 21.10 -1.89 7.86
N SER A 156 20.87 -0.59 8.00
CA SER A 156 19.59 0.00 8.44
C SER A 156 18.75 0.51 7.26
N SER A 157 19.32 0.54 6.06
CA SER A 157 18.61 0.89 4.84
C SER A 157 19.13 0.13 3.62
N PHE A 158 18.23 -0.17 2.70
CA PHE A 158 18.52 -0.83 1.43
C PHE A 158 18.06 0.04 0.27
N TYR A 159 18.86 0.11 -0.79
CA TYR A 159 18.60 0.87 -2.01
C TYR A 159 18.63 -0.02 -3.24
N TYR A 160 17.58 0.07 -4.06
CA TYR A 160 17.52 -0.52 -5.38
C TYR A 160 17.10 0.55 -6.39
N GLU A 161 17.69 0.47 -7.58
CA GLU A 161 17.31 1.26 -8.74
C GLU A 161 17.23 0.34 -9.95
N SER A 162 16.12 0.40 -10.68
CA SER A 162 15.95 -0.37 -11.91
C SER A 162 16.93 0.09 -12.97
N ALA A 163 17.47 -0.87 -13.72
CA ALA A 163 18.17 -0.57 -14.96
C ALA A 163 17.19 -0.03 -16.03
N GLU A 164 17.73 0.66 -17.04
CA GLU A 164 17.04 0.97 -18.31
C GLU A 164 15.89 1.98 -18.28
N ASP A 165 15.91 2.97 -17.37
CA ASP A 165 14.88 4.02 -17.27
C ASP A 165 13.44 3.48 -17.04
N ALA A 166 13.29 2.18 -16.75
CA ALA A 166 12.00 1.52 -16.55
C ALA A 166 11.56 1.52 -15.07
N PRO A 167 10.26 1.56 -14.77
CA PRO A 167 9.73 1.36 -13.43
C PRO A 167 10.13 0.00 -12.84
N VAL A 168 10.35 -0.05 -11.53
CA VAL A 168 10.58 -1.30 -10.79
C VAL A 168 9.37 -2.22 -10.99
N PRO A 169 9.57 -3.46 -11.47
CA PRO A 169 8.47 -4.39 -11.72
C PRO A 169 7.69 -4.74 -10.45
N ASP A 170 6.37 -4.94 -10.59
CA ASP A 170 5.52 -5.29 -9.45
C ASP A 170 5.91 -6.62 -8.78
N ALA A 171 6.44 -7.58 -9.56
CA ALA A 171 6.98 -8.82 -9.01
C ALA A 171 8.15 -8.56 -8.04
N PHE A 172 9.02 -7.58 -8.36
CA PHE A 172 10.13 -7.17 -7.49
C PHE A 172 9.63 -6.45 -6.23
N LYS A 173 8.63 -5.57 -6.37
CA LYS A 173 7.96 -4.92 -5.23
C LYS A 173 7.33 -5.98 -4.31
N GLY A 174 6.66 -6.97 -4.88
CA GLY A 174 6.08 -8.11 -4.17
C GLY A 174 7.13 -8.93 -3.41
N GLN A 175 8.28 -9.24 -4.03
CA GLN A 175 9.39 -9.91 -3.35
C GLN A 175 9.95 -9.07 -2.20
N THR A 176 10.08 -7.76 -2.39
CA THR A 176 10.55 -6.82 -1.35
C THR A 176 9.67 -6.90 -0.12
N ILE A 177 8.35 -6.79 -0.31
CA ILE A 177 7.36 -6.93 0.77
C ILE A 177 7.41 -8.32 1.41
N GLY A 178 7.49 -9.38 0.60
CA GLY A 178 7.59 -10.76 1.10
C GLY A 178 8.81 -10.98 2.01
N THR A 179 9.98 -10.49 1.60
CA THR A 179 11.22 -10.54 2.41
C THR A 179 11.05 -9.79 3.73
N LEU A 180 10.42 -8.62 3.73
CA LEU A 180 10.14 -7.88 4.96
C LEU A 180 9.23 -8.66 5.92
N LEU A 181 8.16 -9.27 5.39
CA LEU A 181 7.23 -10.06 6.18
C LEU A 181 7.90 -11.28 6.81
N GLN A 182 8.79 -11.96 6.07
CA GLN A 182 9.56 -13.10 6.58
C GLN A 182 10.51 -12.72 7.73
N HIS A 183 10.97 -11.47 7.76
CA HIS A 183 11.90 -10.95 8.77
C HIS A 183 11.23 -10.00 9.77
N MET A 184 9.89 -10.00 9.82
CA MET A 184 9.14 -9.20 10.78
C MET A 184 9.47 -9.64 12.22
N PRO A 185 9.87 -8.72 13.11
CA PRO A 185 10.11 -9.08 14.50
C PRO A 185 8.80 -9.49 15.15
N GLN A 186 8.85 -10.51 16.00
CA GLN A 186 7.69 -10.95 16.77
C GLN A 186 7.19 -9.78 17.62
N ARG A 187 5.87 -9.59 17.67
CA ARG A 187 5.27 -8.65 18.63
C ARG A 187 5.45 -9.29 20.01
N GLU A 188 6.21 -8.66 20.89
CA GLU A 188 6.18 -9.04 22.30
C GLU A 188 4.77 -8.77 22.82
N VAL A 189 4.02 -9.84 23.07
CA VAL A 189 2.76 -9.76 23.82
C VAL A 189 3.19 -9.53 25.26
N HIS A 190 3.24 -8.28 25.70
CA HIS A 190 3.23 -7.99 27.12
C HIS A 190 1.84 -8.39 27.63
N ASN A 191 1.76 -9.56 28.26
CA ASN A 191 0.62 -9.98 29.07
C ASN A 191 0.51 -9.10 30.32
#